data_AF-A0A1F6UZA5-F1
#
_entry.id   AF-A0A1F6UZA5-F1
#
_cell.length_a   1.000
_cell.length_b   1.000
_cell.length_c   1.000
_cell.angle_alpha   90.00
_cell.angle_beta   90.00
_cell.angle_gamma   90.00
#
_symmetry.space_group_name_H-M   'P 1'
#
loop_
_entity.id
_entity.type
_entity.pdbx_description
1 polymer ?
#
loop_
_entity_poly.entity_id
_entity_poly.type
_entity_poly.pdbx_seq_one_letter_code
_entity_poly.pdbx_strand_id
1 'polypeptide(L)'
;MYSVNQPGESKNFDEKTVALLQQQVFGLLYNVFAFYELYRDKTTEQNNKPKSDNILDQWILARLDELTEMTTKNLDNYKLLEPVRAMRDFIGDLSTWYLRRSRERIKEGDREAKMILYFVLKTLAKLLAPFAPFAAEDLWLRLRNERDAGSVHLESWPKLPFKLFSSGKSKIIEEMEITRKIVSLGLEARQVAKIQVRQPLAKLEVKDYEFGNKYIELIKDELNVKEVIYNMSISGEVALDIKITPELKAEGEYREFMRELQDTRKRLGLTSGDKMALSVETIYKKYKIMPNLQEHMLRVASVASLICDSIDISVDKENVITACLLHDMGNIIKFKLDNFPEFLEPEGLIYWQNVQTEFKDKYGDNEYLTALNIAQEIGVSGRVLELIKAISFLDAPNNASGTDYGKKIVEYCDDRVDPFGIVSLEQRFLDLKKRYAHRDRSTSERETFENAVRQMEKQIFAKCKIKPEDINNETVASIISELRNFVIK
;
A
#
# COMPACT_ATOMS: atom_id res chain seq x y z
N MET A 1 -14.99 4.74 -41.59
CA MET A 1 -14.56 4.94 -40.18
C MET A 1 -14.12 6.40 -40.06
N TYR A 2 -15.00 7.28 -39.57
CA TYR A 2 -14.75 8.74 -39.52
C TYR A 2 -13.57 9.14 -38.63
N SER A 3 -12.99 8.20 -37.88
CA SER A 3 -11.85 8.39 -36.98
C SER A 3 -10.48 8.44 -37.68
N VAL A 4 -10.40 8.06 -38.96
CA VAL A 4 -9.10 7.78 -39.59
C VAL A 4 -8.77 8.73 -40.73
N ASN A 5 -9.65 8.83 -41.72
CA ASN A 5 -9.48 9.68 -42.90
C ASN A 5 -10.65 10.67 -43.00
N GLN A 6 -10.46 11.73 -43.78
CA GLN A 6 -11.51 12.71 -44.02
C GLN A 6 -12.67 12.06 -44.80
N PRO A 7 -13.93 12.49 -44.58
CA PRO A 7 -15.04 12.08 -45.42
C PRO A 7 -14.72 12.38 -46.91
N GLY A 8 -14.80 11.35 -47.76
CA GLY A 8 -14.50 11.45 -49.20
C GLY A 8 -13.14 10.87 -49.61
N GLU A 9 -12.24 10.58 -48.67
CA GLU A 9 -11.01 9.85 -48.96
C GLU A 9 -11.24 8.34 -48.91
N SER A 10 -10.70 7.61 -49.90
CA SER A 10 -10.75 6.15 -49.93
C SER A 10 -10.01 5.55 -48.73
N LYS A 11 -10.65 4.59 -48.07
CA LYS A 11 -10.02 3.77 -47.04
C LYS A 11 -10.46 2.31 -47.15
N ASN A 12 -9.48 1.41 -47.21
CA ASN A 12 -9.71 -0.01 -47.02
C ASN A 12 -9.99 -0.31 -45.55
N PHE A 13 -10.98 -1.17 -45.31
CA PHE A 13 -11.25 -1.68 -43.98
C PHE A 13 -10.01 -2.40 -43.42
N ASP A 14 -9.70 -2.16 -42.15
CA ASP A 14 -8.57 -2.75 -41.45
C ASP A 14 -8.98 -3.11 -40.03
N GLU A 15 -9.02 -4.41 -39.73
CA GLU A 15 -9.39 -4.95 -38.42
C GLU A 15 -8.43 -4.48 -37.32
N LYS A 16 -7.14 -4.30 -37.63
CA LYS A 16 -6.16 -3.80 -36.66
C LYS A 16 -6.52 -2.40 -36.18
N THR A 17 -6.93 -1.52 -37.09
CA THR A 17 -7.41 -0.17 -36.75
C THR A 17 -8.68 -0.24 -35.89
N VAL A 18 -9.61 -1.15 -36.18
CA VAL A 18 -10.83 -1.34 -35.35
C VAL A 18 -10.45 -1.76 -33.94
N ALA A 19 -9.58 -2.77 -33.79
CA ALA A 19 -9.11 -3.25 -32.50
C ALA A 19 -8.37 -2.15 -31.71
N LEU A 20 -7.54 -1.35 -32.38
CA LEU A 20 -6.84 -0.24 -31.76
C LEU A 20 -7.82 0.81 -31.19
N LEU A 21 -8.83 1.20 -31.96
CA LEU A 21 -9.85 2.15 -31.50
C LEU A 21 -10.70 1.56 -30.37
N GLN A 22 -11.00 0.26 -30.44
CA GLN A 22 -11.67 -0.44 -29.36
C GLN A 22 -10.88 -0.31 -28.04
N GLN A 23 -9.57 -0.55 -28.07
CA GLN A 23 -8.74 -0.48 -26.85
C GLN A 23 -8.56 0.96 -26.37
N GLN A 24 -8.22 1.88 -27.29
CA GLN A 24 -7.85 3.26 -26.95
C GLN A 24 -9.04 4.16 -26.60
N VAL A 25 -10.24 3.85 -27.08
CA VAL A 25 -11.45 4.64 -26.81
C VAL A 25 -12.35 3.90 -25.84
N PHE A 26 -12.96 2.80 -26.29
CA PHE A 26 -13.99 2.11 -25.52
C PHE A 26 -13.40 1.40 -24.30
N GLY A 27 -12.26 0.72 -24.43
CA GLY A 27 -11.58 0.07 -23.31
C GLY A 27 -11.24 1.05 -22.20
N LEU A 28 -10.63 2.20 -22.54
CA LEU A 28 -10.35 3.25 -21.56
C LEU A 28 -11.63 3.85 -20.95
N LEU A 29 -12.63 4.17 -21.77
CA LEU A 29 -13.89 4.74 -21.29
C LEU A 29 -14.61 3.80 -20.32
N TYR A 30 -14.73 2.53 -20.67
CA TYR A 30 -15.40 1.53 -19.83
C TYR A 30 -14.58 1.22 -18.57
N ASN A 31 -13.25 1.32 -18.60
CA ASN A 31 -12.43 1.22 -17.39
C ASN A 31 -12.67 2.42 -16.45
N VAL A 32 -12.77 3.63 -16.99
CA VAL A 32 -13.12 4.83 -16.21
C VAL A 32 -14.52 4.69 -15.61
N PHE A 33 -15.49 4.25 -16.42
CA PHE A 33 -16.86 4.06 -16.00
C PHE A 33 -17.00 2.97 -14.94
N ALA A 34 -16.37 1.80 -15.12
CA ALA A 34 -16.38 0.72 -14.13
C ALA A 34 -15.76 1.16 -12.80
N PHE A 35 -14.70 1.96 -12.84
CA PHE A 35 -14.14 2.56 -11.62
C PHE A 35 -15.14 3.50 -10.95
N TYR A 36 -15.82 4.36 -11.72
CA TYR A 36 -16.87 5.22 -11.18
C TYR A 36 -18.00 4.40 -10.54
N GLU A 37 -18.49 3.35 -11.21
CA GLU A 37 -19.54 2.46 -10.68
C GLU A 37 -19.14 1.82 -9.34
N LEU A 38 -17.88 1.39 -9.21
CA LEU A 38 -17.37 0.77 -7.98
C LEU A 38 -17.43 1.72 -6.76
N TYR A 39 -17.25 3.02 -6.96
CA TYR A 39 -17.24 4.04 -5.90
C TYR A 39 -18.43 5.01 -5.97
N ARG A 40 -19.46 4.63 -6.74
CA ARG A 40 -20.61 5.48 -7.08
C ARG A 40 -21.37 5.90 -5.83
N ASP A 41 -21.64 7.19 -5.73
CA ASP A 41 -22.49 7.77 -4.70
C ASP A 41 -23.62 8.55 -5.35
N LYS A 42 -24.83 7.96 -5.35
CA LYS A 42 -26.02 8.57 -5.97
C LYS A 42 -26.38 9.94 -5.39
N THR A 43 -25.95 10.26 -4.17
CA THR A 43 -26.21 11.58 -3.56
C THR A 43 -25.37 12.70 -4.21
N THR A 44 -24.35 12.34 -4.98
CA THR A 44 -23.48 13.27 -5.72
C THR A 44 -23.91 13.46 -7.17
N GLU A 45 -24.91 12.71 -7.65
CA GLU A 45 -25.32 12.74 -9.05
C GLU A 45 -26.20 13.96 -9.35
N GLN A 46 -25.58 15.02 -9.86
CA GLN A 46 -26.26 16.26 -10.22
C GLN A 46 -26.08 16.58 -11.69
N ASN A 47 -27.11 17.17 -12.31
CA ASN A 47 -27.09 17.57 -13.72
C ASN A 47 -26.37 18.90 -13.95
N ASN A 48 -26.21 19.70 -12.90
CA ASN A 48 -25.55 21.00 -12.98
C ASN A 48 -24.04 20.84 -12.95
N LYS A 49 -23.33 21.80 -13.56
CA LYS A 49 -21.87 21.84 -13.54
C LYS A 49 -21.36 21.92 -12.09
N PRO A 50 -20.56 20.94 -11.64
CA PRO A 50 -19.93 20.98 -10.32
C PRO A 50 -18.82 22.04 -10.26
N LYS A 51 -18.50 22.46 -9.02
CA LYS A 51 -17.37 23.34 -8.71
C LYS A 51 -16.38 22.56 -7.84
N SER A 52 -15.10 22.87 -8.00
CA SER A 52 -14.01 22.30 -7.21
C SER A 52 -12.83 23.27 -7.24
N ASP A 53 -12.10 23.36 -6.14
CA ASP A 53 -10.85 24.13 -6.02
C ASP A 53 -9.61 23.31 -6.40
N ASN A 54 -9.81 22.00 -6.66
CA ASN A 54 -8.76 21.11 -7.10
C ASN A 54 -8.39 21.37 -8.56
N ILE A 55 -7.09 21.43 -8.83
CA ILE A 55 -6.57 21.78 -10.14
C ILE A 55 -6.85 20.74 -11.22
N LEU A 56 -6.89 19.45 -10.88
CA LEU A 56 -7.21 18.39 -11.83
C LEU A 56 -8.68 18.41 -12.22
N ASP A 57 -9.56 18.70 -11.25
CA ASP A 57 -11.01 18.83 -11.46
C ASP A 57 -11.31 20.04 -12.36
N GLN A 58 -10.68 21.18 -12.09
CA GLN A 58 -10.79 22.38 -12.92
C GLN A 58 -10.24 22.13 -14.33
N TRP A 59 -9.11 21.43 -14.45
CA TRP A 59 -8.49 21.12 -15.73
C TRP A 59 -9.35 20.19 -16.58
N ILE A 60 -9.87 19.09 -16.02
CA ILE A 60 -10.69 18.15 -16.81
C ILE A 60 -12.00 18.79 -17.25
N LEU A 61 -12.59 19.69 -16.44
CA LEU A 61 -13.74 20.48 -16.85
C LEU A 61 -13.39 21.46 -17.97
N ALA A 62 -12.24 22.14 -17.90
CA ALA A 62 -11.79 23.03 -18.97
C ALA A 62 -11.55 22.26 -20.29
N ARG A 63 -10.98 21.05 -20.21
CA ARG A 63 -10.80 20.15 -21.36
C ARG A 63 -12.13 19.65 -21.93
N LEU A 64 -13.12 19.37 -21.08
CA LEU A 64 -14.47 18.99 -21.52
C LEU A 64 -15.16 20.16 -22.24
N ASP A 65 -15.00 21.38 -21.73
CA ASP A 65 -15.51 22.60 -22.35
C ASP A 65 -14.88 22.79 -23.75
N GLU A 66 -13.55 22.68 -23.88
CA GLU A 66 -12.82 22.76 -25.16
C GLU A 66 -13.26 21.67 -26.15
N LEU A 67 -13.42 20.42 -25.67
CA LEU A 67 -13.93 19.32 -26.49
C LEU A 67 -15.34 19.60 -27.01
N THR A 68 -16.22 20.11 -26.14
CA THR A 68 -17.62 20.41 -26.49
C THR A 68 -17.68 21.52 -27.55
N GLU A 69 -16.91 22.60 -27.37
CA GLU A 69 -16.83 23.71 -28.33
C GLU A 69 -16.28 23.26 -29.67
N MET A 70 -15.15 22.56 -29.67
CA MET A 70 -14.53 22.02 -30.87
C MET A 70 -15.48 21.06 -31.59
N THR A 71 -16.13 20.15 -30.86
CA THR A 71 -17.07 19.17 -31.44
C THR A 71 -18.27 19.87 -32.07
N THR A 72 -18.89 20.81 -31.35
CA THR A 72 -20.05 21.57 -31.83
C THR A 72 -19.70 22.30 -33.13
N LYS A 73 -18.63 23.10 -33.11
CA LYS A 73 -18.17 23.86 -34.28
C LYS A 73 -17.88 22.96 -35.48
N ASN A 74 -17.24 21.81 -35.28
CA ASN A 74 -16.91 20.92 -36.38
C ASN A 74 -18.16 20.20 -36.92
N LEU A 75 -19.06 19.74 -36.05
CA LEU A 75 -20.32 19.13 -36.48
C LEU A 75 -21.21 20.11 -37.25
N ASP A 76 -21.31 21.37 -36.82
CA ASP A 76 -22.03 22.43 -37.53
C ASP A 76 -21.46 22.70 -38.94
N ASN A 77 -20.18 22.38 -39.13
CA ASN A 77 -19.47 22.49 -40.42
C ASN A 77 -19.30 21.14 -41.13
N TYR A 78 -20.02 20.09 -40.72
CA TYR A 78 -19.95 18.73 -41.28
C TYR A 78 -18.55 18.09 -41.27
N LYS A 79 -17.69 18.51 -40.33
CA LYS A 79 -16.35 17.97 -40.10
C LYS A 79 -16.39 16.90 -39.01
N LEU A 80 -16.25 15.64 -39.40
CA LEU A 80 -16.40 14.51 -38.48
C LEU A 80 -15.08 13.96 -37.94
N LEU A 81 -13.96 14.20 -38.62
CA LEU A 81 -12.67 13.59 -38.27
C LEU A 81 -12.06 14.20 -37.00
N GLU A 82 -12.06 15.52 -36.92
CA GLU A 82 -11.46 16.29 -35.85
C GLU A 82 -12.15 16.02 -34.50
N PRO A 83 -13.49 16.02 -34.39
CA PRO A 83 -14.17 15.63 -33.16
C PRO A 83 -13.80 14.23 -32.67
N VAL A 84 -13.74 13.24 -33.57
CA VAL A 84 -13.47 11.86 -33.18
C VAL A 84 -12.06 11.70 -32.62
N ARG A 85 -11.06 12.37 -33.22
CA ARG A 85 -9.70 12.42 -32.69
C ARG A 85 -9.64 13.13 -31.33
N ALA A 86 -10.30 14.29 -31.22
CA ALA A 86 -10.36 15.04 -29.98
C ALA A 86 -11.02 14.25 -28.83
N MET A 87 -12.09 13.50 -29.11
CA MET A 87 -12.74 12.62 -28.13
C MET A 87 -11.83 11.51 -27.66
N ARG A 88 -11.10 10.85 -28.57
CA ARG A 88 -10.11 9.82 -28.20
C ARG A 88 -9.05 10.41 -27.27
N ASP A 89 -8.51 11.56 -27.63
CA ASP A 89 -7.44 12.20 -26.86
C ASP A 89 -7.96 12.66 -25.48
N PHE A 90 -9.18 13.19 -25.40
CA PHE A 90 -9.86 13.51 -24.14
C PHE A 90 -10.11 12.28 -23.26
N ILE A 91 -10.56 11.15 -23.82
CA ILE A 91 -10.75 9.90 -23.07
C ILE A 91 -9.41 9.39 -22.53
N GLY A 92 -8.35 9.52 -23.33
CA GLY A 92 -6.97 9.25 -22.90
C GLY A 92 -6.58 10.11 -21.70
N ASP A 93 -6.79 11.42 -21.78
CA ASP A 93 -6.53 12.37 -20.68
C ASP A 93 -7.36 12.07 -19.42
N LEU A 94 -8.64 11.77 -19.59
CA LEU A 94 -9.57 11.40 -18.54
C LEU A 94 -9.09 10.15 -17.79
N SER A 95 -8.66 9.12 -18.52
CA SER A 95 -8.21 7.85 -17.93
C SER A 95 -6.81 7.94 -17.32
N THR A 96 -5.85 8.44 -18.10
CA THR A 96 -4.41 8.30 -17.78
C THR A 96 -3.87 9.41 -16.89
N TRP A 97 -4.52 10.58 -16.89
CA TRP A 97 -4.09 11.71 -16.07
C TRP A 97 -5.10 12.01 -14.97
N TYR A 98 -6.33 12.38 -15.32
CA TYR A 98 -7.34 12.81 -14.36
C TYR A 98 -7.70 11.69 -13.38
N LEU A 99 -8.22 10.57 -13.90
CA LEU A 99 -8.72 9.49 -13.06
C LEU A 99 -7.57 8.88 -12.27
N ARG A 100 -6.46 8.53 -12.93
CA ARG A 100 -5.28 7.93 -12.27
C ARG A 100 -4.85 8.71 -11.04
N ARG A 101 -4.79 10.04 -11.13
CA ARG A 101 -4.39 10.91 -10.02
C ARG A 101 -5.50 11.21 -9.01
N SER A 102 -6.75 10.99 -9.37
CA SER A 102 -7.91 11.24 -8.49
C SER A 102 -8.46 9.96 -7.85
N ARG A 103 -7.89 8.77 -8.13
CA ARG A 103 -8.40 7.48 -7.62
C ARG A 103 -8.48 7.44 -6.10
N GLU A 104 -7.41 7.80 -5.40
CA GLU A 104 -7.39 7.74 -3.93
C GLU A 104 -8.40 8.72 -3.32
N ARG A 105 -8.48 9.96 -3.83
CA ARG A 105 -9.52 10.93 -3.44
C ARG A 105 -10.93 10.35 -3.59
N ILE A 106 -11.23 9.71 -4.72
CA ILE A 106 -12.55 9.11 -4.98
C ILE A 106 -12.82 7.93 -4.04
N LYS A 107 -11.82 7.08 -3.77
CA LYS A 107 -11.91 5.95 -2.82
C LYS A 107 -12.19 6.43 -1.40
N GLU A 108 -11.54 7.51 -0.99
CA GLU A 108 -11.66 8.14 0.33
C GLU A 108 -12.97 8.92 0.51
N GLY A 109 -13.81 9.01 -0.53
CA GLY A 109 -15.14 9.61 -0.44
C GLY A 109 -15.19 11.10 -0.79
N ASP A 110 -14.19 11.64 -1.49
CA ASP A 110 -14.22 13.01 -2.01
C ASP A 110 -15.45 13.23 -2.90
N ARG A 111 -16.42 13.99 -2.39
CA ARG A 111 -17.70 14.25 -3.06
C ARG A 111 -17.49 15.07 -4.33
N GLU A 112 -16.60 16.05 -4.33
CA GLU A 112 -16.39 16.93 -5.49
C GLU A 112 -15.82 16.14 -6.66
N ALA A 113 -14.80 15.30 -6.42
CA ALA A 113 -14.22 14.46 -7.46
C ALA A 113 -15.24 13.48 -8.06
N LYS A 114 -16.14 12.91 -7.24
CA LYS A 114 -17.24 12.05 -7.71
C LYS A 114 -18.25 12.81 -8.57
N MET A 115 -18.64 14.03 -8.15
CA MET A 115 -19.52 14.90 -8.94
C MET A 115 -18.90 15.26 -10.30
N ILE A 116 -17.62 15.60 -10.31
CA ILE A 116 -16.87 15.95 -11.54
C ILE A 116 -16.83 14.75 -12.49
N LEU A 117 -16.44 13.57 -12.00
CA LEU A 117 -16.35 12.38 -12.83
C LEU A 117 -17.72 11.98 -13.40
N TYR A 118 -18.78 12.04 -12.59
CA TYR A 118 -20.15 11.82 -13.05
C TYR A 118 -20.55 12.79 -14.16
N PHE A 119 -20.33 14.09 -13.93
CA PHE A 119 -20.68 15.15 -14.88
C PHE A 119 -19.93 14.99 -16.21
N VAL A 120 -18.64 14.67 -16.15
CA VAL A 120 -17.79 14.42 -17.33
C VAL A 120 -18.30 13.21 -18.12
N LEU A 121 -18.54 12.07 -17.47
CA LEU A 121 -19.02 10.85 -18.12
C LEU A 121 -20.37 11.06 -18.80
N LYS A 122 -21.29 11.76 -18.13
CA LYS A 122 -22.62 12.04 -18.65
C LYS A 122 -22.60 13.00 -19.83
N THR A 123 -21.76 14.02 -19.79
CA THR A 123 -21.57 14.95 -20.92
C THR A 123 -20.90 14.23 -22.09
N LEU A 124 -19.92 13.38 -21.81
CA LEU A 124 -19.25 12.58 -22.83
C LEU A 124 -20.20 11.60 -23.53
N ALA A 125 -21.17 11.01 -22.81
CA ALA A 125 -22.22 10.19 -23.42
C ALA A 125 -23.00 10.98 -24.49
N LYS A 126 -23.37 12.23 -24.20
CA LYS A 126 -24.05 13.11 -25.16
C LYS A 126 -23.17 13.43 -26.38
N LEU A 127 -21.89 13.73 -26.15
CA LEU A 127 -20.95 14.03 -27.23
C LEU A 127 -20.68 12.79 -28.12
N LEU A 128 -20.63 11.60 -27.53
CA LEU A 128 -20.42 10.34 -28.25
C LEU A 128 -21.64 9.90 -29.06
N ALA A 129 -22.85 10.35 -28.72
CA ALA A 129 -24.10 9.85 -29.31
C ALA A 129 -24.13 9.85 -30.85
N PRO A 130 -23.67 10.89 -31.57
CA PRO A 130 -23.63 10.89 -33.04
C PRO A 130 -22.59 9.93 -33.64
N PHE A 131 -21.59 9.51 -32.88
CA PHE A 131 -20.44 8.73 -33.37
C PHE A 131 -20.49 7.26 -32.95
N ALA A 132 -20.97 6.98 -31.75
CA ALA A 132 -21.03 5.67 -31.14
C ALA A 132 -22.36 5.48 -30.38
N PRO A 133 -23.51 5.44 -31.08
CA PRO A 133 -24.83 5.57 -30.49
C PRO A 133 -25.15 4.50 -29.43
N PHE A 134 -24.69 3.26 -29.64
CA PHE A 134 -24.90 2.17 -28.70
C PHE A 134 -24.06 2.32 -27.42
N ALA A 135 -22.80 2.73 -27.54
CA ALA A 135 -21.94 2.95 -26.38
C ALA A 135 -22.39 4.18 -25.57
N ALA A 136 -22.79 5.24 -26.28
CA ALA A 136 -23.39 6.42 -25.67
C ALA A 136 -24.69 6.09 -24.92
N GLU A 137 -25.56 5.28 -25.52
CA GLU A 137 -26.82 4.85 -24.89
C GLU A 137 -26.58 3.97 -23.67
N ASP A 138 -25.69 2.97 -23.75
CA ASP A 138 -25.36 2.12 -22.59
C ASP A 138 -24.78 2.94 -21.43
N LEU A 139 -23.86 3.86 -21.70
CA LEU A 139 -23.32 4.76 -20.69
C LEU A 139 -24.40 5.67 -20.09
N TRP A 140 -25.27 6.24 -20.93
CA TRP A 140 -26.36 7.10 -20.48
C TRP A 140 -27.37 6.36 -19.61
N LEU A 141 -27.85 5.19 -20.04
CA LEU A 141 -28.85 4.41 -19.31
C LEU A 141 -28.37 4.01 -17.92
N ARG A 142 -27.07 3.82 -17.73
CA ARG A 142 -26.48 3.51 -16.42
C ARG A 142 -26.26 4.76 -15.55
N LEU A 143 -26.03 5.92 -16.16
CA LEU A 143 -25.79 7.19 -15.44
C LEU A 143 -27.04 8.03 -15.22
N ARG A 144 -28.12 7.79 -15.95
CA ARG A 144 -29.33 8.62 -15.89
C ARG A 144 -29.99 8.57 -14.51
N ASN A 145 -30.58 9.69 -14.13
CA ASN A 145 -31.48 9.86 -13.02
C ASN A 145 -32.93 10.02 -13.54
N GLU A 146 -33.88 10.11 -12.61
CA GLU A 146 -35.31 10.19 -12.95
C GLU A 146 -35.71 11.45 -13.72
N ARG A 147 -34.88 12.51 -13.69
CA ARG A 147 -35.15 13.79 -14.38
C ARG A 147 -34.61 13.83 -15.80
N ASP A 148 -33.79 12.87 -16.18
CA ASP A 148 -33.18 12.77 -17.48
C ASP A 148 -34.12 12.11 -18.50
N ALA A 149 -33.89 12.38 -19.78
CA ALA A 149 -34.59 11.66 -20.83
C ALA A 149 -34.27 10.15 -20.78
N GLY A 150 -35.23 9.34 -21.22
CA GLY A 150 -35.10 7.87 -21.23
C GLY A 150 -33.97 7.33 -22.12
N SER A 151 -33.47 8.14 -23.05
CA SER A 151 -32.36 7.82 -23.96
C SER A 151 -31.49 9.06 -24.19
N VAL A 152 -30.19 8.86 -24.44
CA VAL A 152 -29.27 9.97 -24.75
C VAL A 152 -29.66 10.70 -26.03
N HIS A 153 -30.31 9.98 -26.96
CA HIS A 153 -30.73 10.52 -28.26
C HIS A 153 -31.96 11.43 -28.17
N LEU A 154 -32.60 11.48 -26.99
CA LEU A 154 -33.72 12.38 -26.69
C LEU A 154 -33.27 13.60 -25.87
N GLU A 155 -31.99 13.68 -25.51
CA GLU A 155 -31.42 14.81 -24.79
C GLU A 155 -31.06 15.96 -25.71
N SER A 156 -31.07 17.16 -25.13
CA SER A 156 -30.47 18.31 -25.79
C SER A 156 -28.95 18.21 -25.82
N TRP A 157 -28.36 18.66 -26.93
CA TRP A 157 -26.92 18.86 -27.06
C TRP A 157 -26.39 19.69 -25.88
N PRO A 158 -25.22 19.34 -25.30
CA PRO A 158 -24.65 20.10 -24.20
C PRO A 158 -24.48 21.58 -24.58
N LYS A 159 -25.13 22.48 -23.83
CA LYS A 159 -25.10 23.91 -24.13
C LYS A 159 -23.74 24.52 -23.77
N LEU A 160 -23.19 25.25 -24.73
CA LEU A 160 -22.01 26.11 -24.56
C LEU A 160 -22.41 27.56 -24.20
N PRO A 161 -21.45 28.35 -23.68
CA PRO A 161 -20.29 27.92 -22.93
C PRO A 161 -20.72 27.68 -21.48
N PHE A 162 -20.12 26.68 -20.84
CA PHE A 162 -19.93 26.83 -19.40
C PHE A 162 -18.94 27.98 -19.27
N LYS A 163 -19.39 29.20 -18.96
CA LYS A 163 -18.53 30.40 -18.80
C LYS A 163 -17.57 30.24 -17.62
N LEU A 164 -16.67 29.27 -17.68
CA LEU A 164 -15.59 29.10 -16.73
C LEU A 164 -14.52 30.16 -16.97
N PHE A 165 -14.23 30.47 -18.25
CA PHE A 165 -13.20 31.42 -18.64
C PHE A 165 -13.65 32.22 -19.87
N SER A 166 -13.70 33.54 -19.75
CA SER A 166 -13.99 34.45 -20.85
C SER A 166 -12.83 34.43 -21.86
N SER A 167 -13.11 34.05 -23.11
CA SER A 167 -12.29 34.28 -24.32
C SER A 167 -10.78 34.01 -24.22
N GLY A 168 -10.33 32.86 -24.74
CA GLY A 168 -8.91 32.50 -24.88
C GLY A 168 -8.63 31.08 -24.36
N LYS A 169 -7.56 30.43 -24.86
CA LYS A 169 -7.09 29.15 -24.33
C LYS A 169 -6.87 29.34 -22.82
N SER A 170 -7.60 28.58 -22.00
CA SER A 170 -7.60 28.83 -20.55
C SER A 170 -6.19 28.60 -20.00
N LYS A 171 -5.68 29.54 -19.19
CA LYS A 171 -4.36 29.45 -18.55
C LYS A 171 -4.11 28.07 -17.90
N ILE A 172 -5.15 27.42 -17.38
CA ILE A 172 -5.08 26.07 -16.80
C ILE A 172 -4.76 24.97 -17.83
N ILE A 173 -5.22 25.10 -19.08
CA ILE A 173 -4.93 24.14 -20.15
C ILE A 173 -3.46 24.28 -20.53
N GLU A 174 -2.98 25.51 -20.73
CA GLU A 174 -1.58 25.80 -21.08
C GLU A 174 -0.62 25.36 -19.98
N GLU A 175 -0.88 25.73 -18.72
CA GLU A 175 -0.06 25.33 -17.59
C GLU A 175 -0.04 23.81 -17.41
N MET A 176 -1.16 23.11 -17.61
CA MET A 176 -1.19 21.65 -17.53
C MET A 176 -0.49 20.97 -18.72
N GLU A 177 -0.57 21.54 -19.94
CA GLU A 177 0.21 21.06 -21.10
C GLU A 177 1.71 21.12 -20.80
N ILE A 178 2.19 22.25 -20.27
CA ILE A 178 3.59 22.42 -19.87
C ILE A 178 3.93 21.45 -18.73
N THR A 179 3.09 21.35 -17.70
CA THR A 179 3.27 20.42 -16.56
C THR A 179 3.47 18.98 -17.06
N ARG A 180 2.60 18.51 -17.96
CA ARG A 180 2.70 17.17 -18.54
C ARG A 180 3.95 17.00 -19.39
N LYS A 181 4.34 18.03 -20.17
CA LYS A 181 5.59 18.02 -20.93
C LYS A 181 6.80 17.84 -20.02
N ILE A 182 6.90 18.60 -18.94
CA ILE A 182 7.99 18.49 -17.96
C ILE A 182 8.01 17.10 -17.31
N VAL A 183 6.85 16.56 -16.93
CA VAL A 183 6.75 15.19 -16.40
C VAL A 183 7.23 14.17 -17.44
N SER A 184 6.82 14.28 -18.70
CA SER A 184 7.30 13.39 -19.76
C SER A 184 8.82 13.43 -19.92
N LEU A 185 9.41 14.63 -19.99
CA LEU A 185 10.86 14.80 -20.10
C LEU A 185 11.59 14.29 -18.85
N GLY A 186 11.02 14.48 -17.66
CA GLY A 186 11.57 13.94 -16.42
C GLY A 186 11.55 12.41 -16.40
N LEU A 187 10.45 11.78 -16.82
CA LEU A 187 10.35 10.32 -16.92
C LEU A 187 11.34 9.76 -17.96
N GLU A 188 11.53 10.44 -19.08
CA GLU A 188 12.54 10.10 -20.08
C GLU A 188 13.95 10.17 -19.49
N ALA A 189 14.29 11.26 -18.78
CA ALA A 189 15.58 11.41 -18.11
C ALA A 189 15.81 10.29 -17.07
N ARG A 190 14.78 9.88 -16.33
CA ARG A 190 14.84 8.71 -15.42
C ARG A 190 15.11 7.41 -16.17
N GLN A 191 14.46 7.20 -17.32
CA GLN A 191 14.64 6.02 -18.14
C GLN A 191 16.08 5.94 -18.69
N VAL A 192 16.62 7.06 -19.18
CA VAL A 192 18.01 7.17 -19.64
C VAL A 192 18.99 6.87 -18.51
N ALA A 193 18.73 7.39 -17.30
CA ALA A 193 19.51 7.10 -16.10
C ALA A 193 19.26 5.69 -15.51
N LYS A 194 18.30 4.92 -16.06
CA LYS A 194 17.85 3.62 -15.55
C LYS A 194 17.37 3.64 -14.09
N ILE A 195 16.83 4.76 -13.62
CA ILE A 195 16.31 4.93 -12.26
C ILE A 195 14.79 4.80 -12.27
N GLN A 196 14.26 3.78 -11.61
CA GLN A 196 12.82 3.55 -11.53
C GLN A 196 12.11 4.66 -10.75
N VAL A 197 10.89 5.05 -11.15
CA VAL A 197 10.13 6.17 -10.54
C VAL A 197 9.95 6.01 -9.03
N ARG A 198 9.79 4.78 -8.54
CA ARG A 198 9.66 4.47 -7.10
C ARG A 198 10.86 4.86 -6.23
N GLN A 199 12.06 4.97 -6.82
CA GLN A 199 13.24 5.50 -6.12
C GLN A 199 13.09 7.03 -6.02
N PRO A 200 12.89 7.61 -4.83
CA PRO A 200 12.81 9.06 -4.73
C PRO A 200 14.16 9.71 -5.11
N LEU A 201 14.10 10.87 -5.76
CA LEU A 201 15.25 11.69 -6.11
C LEU A 201 15.19 13.03 -5.37
N ALA A 202 16.35 13.65 -5.15
CA ALA A 202 16.43 14.89 -4.38
C ALA A 202 15.70 16.04 -5.09
N LYS A 203 16.07 16.31 -6.34
CA LYS A 203 15.53 17.46 -7.07
C LYS A 203 15.43 17.24 -8.58
N LEU A 204 14.50 17.99 -9.17
CA LEU A 204 14.38 18.25 -10.59
C LEU A 204 14.73 19.72 -10.84
N GLU A 205 15.56 19.99 -11.84
CA GLU A 205 15.82 21.33 -12.33
C GLU A 205 15.03 21.55 -13.63
N VAL A 206 14.31 22.66 -13.72
CA VAL A 206 13.51 23.05 -14.89
C VAL A 206 13.97 24.39 -15.41
N LYS A 207 14.05 24.51 -16.74
CA LYS A 207 14.43 25.74 -17.44
C LYS A 207 13.20 26.51 -17.92
N ASP A 208 13.27 27.85 -17.90
CA ASP A 208 12.35 28.76 -18.62
C ASP A 208 10.86 28.75 -18.23
N TYR A 209 10.44 28.03 -17.19
CA TYR A 209 9.04 27.99 -16.74
C TYR A 209 8.92 28.29 -15.25
N GLU A 210 8.00 29.20 -14.88
CA GLU A 210 7.54 29.36 -13.51
C GLU A 210 6.17 28.70 -13.36
N PHE A 211 6.03 27.83 -12.37
CA PHE A 211 4.80 27.10 -12.09
C PHE A 211 4.14 27.65 -10.84
N GLY A 212 2.81 27.72 -10.84
CA GLY A 212 2.08 27.87 -9.58
C GLY A 212 2.32 26.65 -8.67
N ASN A 213 2.36 26.86 -7.35
CA ASN A 213 2.64 25.81 -6.35
C ASN A 213 1.85 24.51 -6.57
N LYS A 214 0.57 24.61 -6.99
CA LYS A 214 -0.28 23.45 -7.26
C LYS A 214 0.29 22.54 -8.37
N TYR A 215 0.90 23.10 -9.42
CA TYR A 215 1.50 22.31 -10.50
C TYR A 215 2.86 21.72 -10.11
N ILE A 216 3.63 22.44 -9.28
CA ILE A 216 4.90 21.93 -8.73
C ILE A 216 4.65 20.62 -7.96
N GLU A 217 3.64 20.59 -7.10
CA GLU A 217 3.28 19.36 -6.38
C GLU A 217 2.86 18.23 -7.33
N LEU A 218 2.14 18.52 -8.43
CA LEU A 218 1.83 17.51 -9.45
C LEU A 218 3.11 16.91 -10.06
N ILE A 219 4.07 17.76 -10.42
CA ILE A 219 5.35 17.36 -11.01
C ILE A 219 6.15 16.51 -10.00
N LYS A 220 6.24 16.96 -8.74
CA LYS A 220 6.93 16.25 -7.67
C LYS A 220 6.39 14.85 -7.46
N ASP A 221 5.06 14.73 -7.41
CA ASP A 221 4.39 13.44 -7.24
C ASP A 221 4.65 12.48 -8.41
N GLU A 222 4.52 12.97 -9.65
CA GLU A 222 4.72 12.11 -10.84
C GLU A 222 6.16 11.64 -10.99
N LEU A 223 7.11 12.52 -10.71
CA LEU A 223 8.53 12.22 -10.86
C LEU A 223 9.15 11.64 -9.60
N ASN A 224 8.42 11.61 -8.48
CA ASN A 224 8.89 11.22 -7.16
C ASN A 224 10.21 11.96 -6.80
N VAL A 225 10.15 13.30 -6.87
CA VAL A 225 11.26 14.19 -6.51
C VAL A 225 10.89 15.01 -5.27
N LYS A 226 11.86 15.30 -4.40
CA LYS A 226 11.60 16.09 -3.18
C LYS A 226 11.44 17.58 -3.47
N GLU A 227 12.12 18.08 -4.50
CA GLU A 227 12.11 19.50 -4.85
C GLU A 227 12.10 19.71 -6.38
N VAL A 228 11.50 20.82 -6.83
CA VAL A 228 11.60 21.31 -8.21
C VAL A 228 12.21 22.70 -8.14
N ILE A 229 13.36 22.90 -8.77
CA ILE A 229 14.07 24.18 -8.78
C ILE A 229 14.19 24.73 -10.19
N TYR A 230 14.27 26.06 -10.29
CA TYR A 230 14.44 26.74 -11.57
C TYR A 230 15.92 27.00 -11.81
N ASN A 231 16.45 26.49 -12.92
CA ASN A 231 17.85 26.69 -13.27
C ASN A 231 18.00 27.00 -14.76
N MET A 232 18.39 28.24 -15.07
CA MET A 232 18.56 28.74 -16.44
C MET A 232 19.83 28.17 -17.12
N SER A 233 20.75 27.62 -16.35
CA SER A 233 22.09 27.22 -16.81
C SER A 233 22.16 25.76 -17.28
N ILE A 234 21.07 25.00 -17.19
CA ILE A 234 21.08 23.59 -17.60
C ILE A 234 21.09 23.44 -19.13
N SER A 235 21.80 22.42 -19.61
CA SER A 235 21.87 22.04 -21.03
C SER A 235 20.65 21.19 -21.42
N GLY A 236 19.45 21.75 -21.32
CA GLY A 236 18.18 21.08 -21.63
C GLY A 236 16.97 21.82 -21.06
N GLU A 237 15.75 21.28 -21.25
CA GLU A 237 14.54 21.81 -20.57
C GLU A 237 14.41 21.29 -19.14
N VAL A 238 14.94 20.09 -18.84
CA VAL A 238 14.94 19.47 -17.52
C VAL A 238 16.26 18.77 -17.21
N ALA A 239 16.64 18.72 -15.94
CA ALA A 239 17.75 17.92 -15.44
C ALA A 239 17.41 17.28 -14.08
N LEU A 240 17.78 16.01 -13.88
CA LEU A 240 17.54 15.30 -12.62
C LEU A 240 18.82 15.21 -11.79
N ASP A 241 18.69 15.38 -10.48
CA ASP A 241 19.75 14.99 -9.55
C ASP A 241 19.72 13.47 -9.36
N ILE A 242 20.66 12.80 -10.04
CA ILE A 242 20.80 11.34 -10.02
C ILE A 242 21.55 10.82 -8.78
N LYS A 243 22.01 11.71 -7.89
CA LYS A 243 22.71 11.30 -6.67
C LYS A 243 21.71 10.75 -5.65
N ILE A 244 21.80 9.44 -5.39
CA ILE A 244 20.97 8.76 -4.39
C ILE A 244 21.70 8.77 -3.06
N THR A 245 21.18 9.52 -2.08
CA THR A 245 21.70 9.50 -0.69
C THR A 245 21.26 8.22 0.05
N PRO A 246 21.91 7.82 1.16
CA PRO A 246 21.50 6.66 1.95
C PRO A 246 20.01 6.71 2.37
N GLU A 247 19.51 7.88 2.74
CA GLU A 247 18.12 8.09 3.17
C GLU A 247 17.14 7.89 2.00
N LEU A 248 17.46 8.45 0.82
CA LEU A 248 16.64 8.26 -0.39
C LEU A 248 16.66 6.80 -0.84
N LYS A 249 17.79 6.11 -0.71
CA LYS A 249 17.90 4.69 -1.03
C LYS A 249 16.99 3.85 -0.13
N ALA A 250 17.06 4.08 1.19
CA ALA A 250 16.20 3.39 2.15
C ALA A 250 14.70 3.63 1.90
N GLU A 251 14.30 4.86 1.55
CA GLU A 251 12.91 5.15 1.16
C GLU A 251 12.51 4.43 -0.14
N GLY A 252 13.41 4.36 -1.11
CA GLY A 252 13.21 3.62 -2.36
C GLY A 252 13.02 2.12 -2.12
N GLU A 253 13.87 1.51 -1.28
CA GLU A 253 13.79 0.11 -0.87
C GLU A 253 12.47 -0.18 -0.13
N TYR A 254 12.03 0.72 0.77
CA TYR A 254 10.73 0.58 1.43
C TYR A 254 9.54 0.62 0.45
N ARG A 255 9.57 1.54 -0.53
CA ARG A 255 8.53 1.61 -1.56
C ARG A 255 8.52 0.38 -2.47
N GLU A 256 9.69 -0.18 -2.75
CA GLU A 256 9.82 -1.43 -3.50
C GLU A 256 9.16 -2.59 -2.76
N PHE A 257 9.53 -2.75 -1.49
CA PHE A 257 8.95 -3.74 -0.59
C PHE A 257 7.42 -3.62 -0.51
N MET A 258 6.90 -2.41 -0.35
CA MET A 258 5.44 -2.18 -0.31
C MET A 258 4.75 -2.56 -1.62
N ARG A 259 5.38 -2.35 -2.79
CA ARG A 259 4.81 -2.79 -4.07
C ARG A 259 4.80 -4.32 -4.16
N GLU A 260 5.89 -4.98 -3.81
CA GLU A 260 5.98 -6.44 -3.84
C GLU A 260 4.96 -7.10 -2.91
N LEU A 261 4.74 -6.49 -1.74
CA LEU A 261 3.68 -6.88 -0.82
C LEU A 261 2.30 -6.76 -1.48
N GLN A 262 2.00 -5.63 -2.13
CA GLN A 262 0.72 -5.45 -2.84
C GLN A 262 0.53 -6.41 -4.02
N ASP A 263 1.57 -6.66 -4.80
CA ASP A 263 1.51 -7.59 -5.93
C ASP A 263 1.32 -9.02 -5.46
N THR A 264 1.90 -9.37 -4.30
CA THR A 264 1.65 -10.65 -3.63
C THR A 264 0.20 -10.74 -3.16
N ARG A 265 -0.35 -9.69 -2.54
CA ARG A 265 -1.78 -9.64 -2.16
C ARG A 265 -2.69 -9.86 -3.36
N LYS A 266 -2.43 -9.17 -4.49
CA LYS A 266 -3.20 -9.35 -5.73
C LYS A 266 -3.11 -10.77 -6.29
N ARG A 267 -1.91 -11.37 -6.32
CA ARG A 267 -1.73 -12.78 -6.75
C ARG A 267 -2.53 -13.75 -5.90
N LEU A 268 -2.72 -13.43 -4.63
CA LEU A 268 -3.51 -14.19 -3.68
C LEU A 268 -5.01 -13.85 -3.73
N GLY A 269 -5.45 -13.00 -4.66
CA GLY A 269 -6.85 -12.57 -4.78
C GLY A 269 -7.31 -11.65 -3.65
N LEU A 270 -6.40 -11.14 -2.83
CA LEU A 270 -6.71 -10.31 -1.67
C LEU A 270 -6.90 -8.86 -2.09
N THR A 271 -8.00 -8.25 -1.67
CA THR A 271 -8.31 -6.84 -1.85
C THR A 271 -7.76 -6.00 -0.69
N SER A 272 -7.83 -4.67 -0.80
CA SER A 272 -7.28 -3.72 0.19
C SER A 272 -7.90 -3.84 1.59
N GLY A 273 -9.04 -4.55 1.73
CA GLY A 273 -9.71 -4.79 3.02
C GLY A 273 -9.58 -6.22 3.55
N ASP A 274 -9.04 -7.16 2.77
CA ASP A 274 -8.94 -8.56 3.20
C ASP A 274 -7.78 -8.72 4.18
N LYS A 275 -8.10 -9.13 5.40
CA LYS A 275 -7.11 -9.61 6.35
C LYS A 275 -6.96 -11.13 6.21
N MET A 276 -5.73 -11.62 6.22
CA MET A 276 -5.42 -13.01 5.93
C MET A 276 -5.63 -13.84 7.20
N ALA A 277 -6.87 -14.32 7.43
CA ALA A 277 -7.15 -15.22 8.55
C ALA A 277 -6.44 -16.57 8.32
N LEU A 278 -5.29 -16.77 8.95
CA LEU A 278 -4.50 -18.00 8.86
C LEU A 278 -4.33 -18.60 10.25
N SER A 279 -4.44 -19.93 10.36
CA SER A 279 -4.07 -20.61 11.60
C SER A 279 -2.55 -20.56 11.83
N VAL A 280 -2.13 -20.54 13.09
CA VAL A 280 -0.71 -20.62 13.49
C VAL A 280 -0.03 -21.85 12.87
N GLU A 281 -0.68 -23.01 12.89
CA GLU A 281 -0.14 -24.21 12.26
C GLU A 281 0.13 -24.01 10.75
N THR A 282 -0.79 -23.34 10.05
CA THR A 282 -0.60 -23.03 8.62
C THR A 282 0.57 -22.08 8.41
N ILE A 283 0.73 -21.08 9.29
CA ILE A 283 1.83 -20.12 9.26
C ILE A 283 3.17 -20.84 9.49
N TYR A 284 3.28 -21.62 10.55
CA TYR A 284 4.52 -22.35 10.87
C TYR A 284 4.93 -23.32 9.77
N LYS A 285 3.97 -24.02 9.17
CA LYS A 285 4.21 -24.89 8.02
C LYS A 285 4.66 -24.09 6.78
N LYS A 286 3.99 -22.98 6.48
CA LYS A 286 4.30 -22.11 5.34
C LYS A 286 5.71 -21.53 5.42
N TYR A 287 6.10 -21.07 6.60
CA TYR A 287 7.42 -20.47 6.86
C TYR A 287 8.47 -21.50 7.27
N LYS A 288 8.16 -22.82 7.24
CA LYS A 288 9.11 -23.88 7.60
C LYS A 288 9.79 -23.60 8.95
N ILE A 289 9.00 -23.25 9.97
CA ILE A 289 9.52 -22.97 11.29
C ILE A 289 9.93 -24.28 11.97
N MET A 290 11.13 -24.33 12.54
CA MET A 290 11.63 -25.53 13.20
C MET A 290 10.72 -25.96 14.36
N PRO A 291 10.44 -27.27 14.55
CA PRO A 291 9.51 -27.74 15.58
C PRO A 291 9.82 -27.19 16.99
N ASN A 292 11.09 -27.13 17.38
CA ASN A 292 11.50 -26.58 18.67
C ASN A 292 11.22 -25.07 18.81
N LEU A 293 11.35 -24.29 17.72
CA LEU A 293 10.99 -22.88 17.71
C LEU A 293 9.46 -22.70 17.78
N GLN A 294 8.70 -23.59 17.14
CA GLN A 294 7.24 -23.60 17.28
C GLN A 294 6.83 -23.87 18.73
N GLU A 295 7.40 -24.89 19.38
CA GLU A 295 7.14 -25.20 20.78
C GLU A 295 7.51 -24.05 21.72
N HIS A 296 8.65 -23.38 21.48
CA HIS A 296 9.05 -22.19 22.22
C HIS A 296 7.97 -21.09 22.13
N MET A 297 7.60 -20.68 20.92
CA MET A 297 6.60 -19.63 20.71
C MET A 297 5.21 -20.01 21.26
N LEU A 298 4.80 -21.27 21.15
CA LEU A 298 3.55 -21.78 21.74
C LEU A 298 3.56 -21.72 23.27
N ARG A 299 4.68 -22.07 23.91
CA ARG A 299 4.83 -21.95 25.38
C ARG A 299 4.78 -20.49 25.82
N VAL A 300 5.54 -19.62 25.16
CA VAL A 300 5.54 -18.17 25.45
C VAL A 300 4.14 -17.59 25.33
N ALA A 301 3.43 -17.92 24.25
CA ALA A 301 2.05 -17.48 24.03
C ALA A 301 1.05 -18.07 25.04
N SER A 302 1.30 -19.28 25.54
CA SER A 302 0.45 -19.91 26.56
C SER A 302 0.62 -19.27 27.93
N VAL A 303 1.86 -18.94 28.31
CA VAL A 303 2.15 -18.14 29.51
C VAL A 303 1.47 -16.78 29.40
N ALA A 304 1.57 -16.13 28.24
CA ALA A 304 0.92 -14.85 27.99
C ALA A 304 -0.61 -14.96 28.10
N SER A 305 -1.23 -16.02 27.54
CA SER A 305 -2.67 -16.23 27.66
C SER A 305 -3.12 -16.39 29.11
N LEU A 306 -2.42 -17.21 29.91
CA LEU A 306 -2.75 -17.39 31.34
C LEU A 306 -2.69 -16.07 32.11
N ILE A 307 -1.65 -15.27 31.85
CA ILE A 307 -1.49 -13.95 32.48
C ILE A 307 -2.62 -13.02 32.04
N CYS A 308 -2.88 -12.90 30.74
CA CYS A 308 -3.94 -12.05 30.22
C CYS A 308 -5.33 -12.44 30.72
N ASP A 309 -5.59 -13.74 30.94
CA ASP A 309 -6.87 -14.22 31.51
C ASP A 309 -7.00 -13.95 33.00
N SER A 310 -5.88 -13.77 33.70
CA SER A 310 -5.83 -13.63 35.16
C SER A 310 -5.63 -12.20 35.64
N ILE A 311 -5.34 -11.25 34.73
CA ILE A 311 -4.99 -9.88 35.08
C ILE A 311 -6.23 -8.98 35.20
N ASP A 312 -6.30 -8.17 36.26
CA ASP A 312 -7.47 -7.31 36.57
C ASP A 312 -7.46 -5.94 35.85
N ILE A 313 -6.60 -5.76 34.84
CA ILE A 313 -6.52 -4.54 34.03
C ILE A 313 -6.77 -4.87 32.56
N SER A 314 -7.25 -3.89 31.80
CA SER A 314 -7.47 -4.06 30.36
C SER A 314 -6.14 -4.24 29.63
N VAL A 315 -5.97 -5.39 28.97
CA VAL A 315 -4.84 -5.70 28.09
C VAL A 315 -5.39 -6.25 26.78
N ASP A 316 -4.73 -5.91 25.68
CA ASP A 316 -5.04 -6.43 24.35
C ASP A 316 -4.54 -7.87 24.18
N LYS A 317 -5.32 -8.82 24.71
CA LYS A 317 -4.98 -10.25 24.74
C LYS A 317 -4.67 -10.80 23.35
N GLU A 318 -5.46 -10.45 22.33
CA GLU A 318 -5.31 -10.99 20.97
C GLU A 318 -3.98 -10.57 20.34
N ASN A 319 -3.62 -9.29 20.43
CA ASN A 319 -2.34 -8.80 19.88
C ASN A 319 -1.14 -9.28 20.71
N VAL A 320 -1.27 -9.44 22.04
CA VAL A 320 -0.22 -10.01 22.90
C VAL A 320 0.06 -11.47 22.53
N ILE A 321 -0.98 -12.31 22.44
CA ILE A 321 -0.84 -13.71 22.02
C ILE A 321 -0.24 -13.81 20.62
N THR A 322 -0.73 -13.00 19.68
CA THR A 322 -0.21 -12.97 18.31
C THR A 322 1.27 -12.59 18.26
N ALA A 323 1.72 -11.61 19.06
CA ALA A 323 3.12 -11.24 19.13
C ALA A 323 3.99 -12.38 19.66
N CYS A 324 3.57 -13.04 20.76
CA CYS A 324 4.27 -14.19 21.30
C CYS A 324 4.36 -15.36 20.32
N LEU A 325 3.33 -15.59 19.50
CA LEU A 325 3.32 -16.66 18.49
C LEU A 325 4.26 -16.39 17.31
N LEU A 326 4.71 -15.15 17.10
CA LEU A 326 5.47 -14.75 15.90
C LEU A 326 6.84 -14.13 16.19
N HIS A 327 7.17 -13.84 17.46
CA HIS A 327 8.37 -13.07 17.80
C HIS A 327 9.69 -13.70 17.35
N ASP A 328 9.73 -15.04 17.31
CA ASP A 328 10.94 -15.82 17.09
C ASP A 328 11.03 -16.45 15.70
N MET A 329 10.15 -16.02 14.78
CA MET A 329 10.04 -16.57 13.42
C MET A 329 11.34 -16.45 12.59
N GLY A 330 12.22 -15.50 12.94
CA GLY A 330 13.50 -15.30 12.27
C GLY A 330 14.69 -16.06 12.87
N ASN A 331 14.52 -16.73 14.01
CA ASN A 331 15.65 -17.27 14.77
C ASN A 331 16.41 -18.41 14.08
N ILE A 332 15.83 -19.03 13.04
CA ILE A 332 16.53 -20.01 12.21
C ILE A 332 17.83 -19.45 11.61
N ILE A 333 17.93 -18.15 11.32
CA ILE A 333 19.12 -17.51 10.72
C ILE A 333 20.37 -17.66 11.59
N LYS A 334 20.23 -17.53 12.91
CA LYS A 334 21.32 -17.63 13.88
C LYS A 334 21.40 -19.01 14.56
N PHE A 335 20.48 -19.91 14.24
CA PHE A 335 20.39 -21.22 14.88
C PHE A 335 21.61 -22.07 14.54
N LYS A 336 22.30 -22.56 15.57
CA LYS A 336 23.45 -23.47 15.43
C LYS A 336 22.93 -24.90 15.32
N LEU A 337 22.75 -25.36 14.08
CA LEU A 337 22.14 -26.66 13.78
C LEU A 337 22.95 -27.84 14.33
N ASP A 338 24.26 -27.67 14.53
CA ASP A 338 25.18 -28.65 15.10
C ASP A 338 25.02 -28.83 16.62
N ASN A 339 24.45 -27.85 17.33
CA ASN A 339 24.35 -27.88 18.79
C ASN A 339 23.21 -28.75 19.33
N PHE A 340 22.17 -29.02 18.53
CA PHE A 340 20.97 -29.74 18.96
C PHE A 340 20.48 -30.71 17.86
N PRO A 341 21.18 -31.83 17.65
CA PRO A 341 20.84 -32.79 16.59
C PRO A 341 19.41 -33.32 16.70
N GLU A 342 18.88 -33.46 17.92
CA GLU A 342 17.53 -33.93 18.20
C GLU A 342 16.42 -33.03 17.62
N PHE A 343 16.69 -31.74 17.41
CA PHE A 343 15.71 -30.79 16.86
C PHE A 343 15.68 -30.77 15.34
N LEU A 344 16.53 -31.55 14.68
CA LEU A 344 16.60 -31.63 13.22
C LEU A 344 15.68 -32.69 12.64
N GLU A 345 15.23 -33.65 13.45
CA GLU A 345 14.39 -34.75 13.01
C GLU A 345 12.92 -34.33 12.82
N PRO A 346 12.19 -34.91 11.83
CA PRO A 346 12.61 -36.00 10.94
C PRO A 346 13.34 -35.57 9.65
N GLU A 347 13.44 -34.27 9.35
CA GLU A 347 13.96 -33.80 8.05
C GLU A 347 15.49 -33.87 7.92
N GLY A 348 16.21 -33.79 9.04
CA GLY A 348 17.66 -33.88 9.14
C GLY A 348 18.41 -32.58 8.84
N LEU A 349 19.72 -32.61 9.10
CA LEU A 349 20.61 -31.44 9.04
C LEU A 349 20.62 -30.72 7.68
N ILE A 350 20.70 -31.47 6.58
CA ILE A 350 20.81 -30.92 5.23
C ILE A 350 19.56 -30.11 4.87
N TYR A 351 18.38 -30.60 5.25
CA TYR A 351 17.13 -29.89 5.02
C TYR A 351 17.14 -28.53 5.73
N TRP A 352 17.45 -28.52 7.03
CA TRP A 352 17.45 -27.29 7.82
C TRP A 352 18.56 -26.30 7.41
N GLN A 353 19.70 -26.78 6.91
CA GLN A 353 20.72 -25.92 6.28
C GLN A 353 20.19 -25.23 5.03
N ASN A 354 19.43 -25.94 4.19
CA ASN A 354 18.80 -25.35 3.01
C ASN A 354 17.75 -24.31 3.41
N VAL A 355 16.90 -24.61 4.41
CA VAL A 355 15.91 -23.64 4.91
C VAL A 355 16.59 -22.40 5.50
N GLN A 356 17.65 -22.58 6.30
CA GLN A 356 18.42 -21.46 6.85
C GLN A 356 19.03 -20.59 5.74
N THR A 357 19.54 -21.21 4.66
CA THR A 357 20.07 -20.49 3.49
C THR A 357 18.97 -19.73 2.76
N GLU A 358 17.81 -20.36 2.50
CA GLU A 358 16.64 -19.71 1.91
C GLU A 358 16.17 -18.49 2.72
N PHE A 359 16.19 -18.60 4.05
CA PHE A 359 15.86 -17.49 4.94
C PHE A 359 16.85 -16.34 4.84
N LYS A 360 18.16 -16.62 4.83
CA LYS A 360 19.20 -15.60 4.67
C LYS A 360 19.13 -14.91 3.32
N ASP A 361 18.92 -15.68 2.24
CA ASP A 361 18.78 -15.15 0.89
C ASP A 361 17.56 -14.24 0.77
N LYS A 362 16.45 -14.60 1.44
CA LYS A 362 15.19 -13.84 1.37
C LYS A 362 15.15 -12.63 2.30
N TYR A 363 15.62 -12.77 3.54
CA TYR A 363 15.41 -11.78 4.61
C TYR A 363 16.70 -11.13 5.12
N GLY A 364 17.86 -11.62 4.70
CA GLY A 364 19.17 -11.19 5.18
C GLY A 364 19.61 -11.89 6.46
N ASP A 365 20.67 -11.40 7.08
CA ASP A 365 21.34 -12.05 8.21
C ASP A 365 20.87 -11.58 9.61
N ASN A 366 19.81 -10.76 9.67
CA ASN A 366 19.28 -10.23 10.94
C ASN A 366 17.98 -10.94 11.32
N GLU A 367 18.04 -11.76 12.38
CA GLU A 367 16.90 -12.56 12.82
C GLU A 367 15.73 -11.72 13.32
N TYR A 368 16.03 -10.58 13.95
CA TYR A 368 15.02 -9.69 14.52
C TYR A 368 14.24 -8.98 13.40
N LEU A 369 14.95 -8.44 12.40
CA LEU A 369 14.31 -7.87 11.21
C LEU A 369 13.54 -8.93 10.44
N THR A 370 14.05 -10.17 10.39
CA THR A 370 13.36 -11.28 9.74
C THR A 370 12.03 -11.61 10.41
N ALA A 371 11.99 -11.70 11.75
CA ALA A 371 10.74 -11.92 12.47
C ALA A 371 9.71 -10.81 12.19
N LEU A 372 10.14 -9.55 12.17
CA LEU A 372 9.27 -8.41 11.83
C LEU A 372 8.80 -8.45 10.38
N ASN A 373 9.68 -8.79 9.43
CA ASN A 373 9.34 -8.93 8.01
C ASN A 373 8.32 -10.05 7.80
N ILE A 374 8.50 -11.20 8.45
CA ILE A 374 7.54 -12.31 8.40
C ILE A 374 6.20 -11.90 9.02
N ALA A 375 6.20 -11.24 10.18
CA ALA A 375 4.98 -10.75 10.80
C ALA A 375 4.23 -9.74 9.89
N GLN A 376 4.97 -8.87 9.21
CA GLN A 376 4.40 -7.95 8.20
C GLN A 376 3.87 -8.68 6.97
N GLU A 377 4.55 -9.71 6.48
CA GLU A 377 4.07 -10.55 5.37
C GLU A 377 2.78 -11.30 5.72
N ILE A 378 2.63 -11.73 6.99
CA ILE A 378 1.40 -12.34 7.51
C ILE A 378 0.26 -11.30 7.56
N GLY A 379 0.60 -10.01 7.70
CA GLY A 379 -0.36 -8.91 7.72
C GLY A 379 -0.90 -8.57 9.10
N VAL A 380 -0.11 -8.82 10.16
CA VAL A 380 -0.51 -8.51 11.54
C VAL A 380 -0.66 -7.02 11.79
N SER A 381 -1.40 -6.66 12.84
CA SER A 381 -1.65 -5.26 13.20
C SER A 381 -0.35 -4.53 13.58
N GLY A 382 -0.33 -3.20 13.43
CA GLY A 382 0.80 -2.37 13.88
C GLY A 382 1.10 -2.54 15.37
N ARG A 383 0.08 -2.87 16.17
CA ARG A 383 0.23 -3.18 17.59
C ARG A 383 1.00 -4.47 17.84
N VAL A 384 0.76 -5.53 17.05
CA VAL A 384 1.55 -6.77 17.13
C VAL A 384 3.02 -6.49 16.83
N LEU A 385 3.31 -5.71 15.79
CA LEU A 385 4.68 -5.35 15.44
C LEU A 385 5.36 -4.56 16.57
N GLU A 386 4.65 -3.63 17.20
CA GLU A 386 5.17 -2.91 18.37
C GLU A 386 5.50 -3.85 19.54
N LEU A 387 4.65 -4.85 19.78
CA LEU A 387 4.86 -5.84 20.84
C LEU A 387 6.02 -6.79 20.53
N ILE A 388 6.18 -7.26 19.29
CA ILE A 388 7.35 -8.06 18.88
C ILE A 388 8.64 -7.26 19.08
N LYS A 389 8.65 -5.97 18.70
CA LYS A 389 9.80 -5.09 18.92
C LYS A 389 10.13 -4.88 20.39
N ALA A 390 9.13 -4.99 21.26
CA ALA A 390 9.32 -4.78 22.68
C ALA A 390 10.15 -5.89 23.32
N ILE A 391 10.13 -7.11 22.75
CA ILE A 391 10.90 -8.28 23.22
C ILE A 391 12.37 -8.06 22.87
N SER A 392 13.09 -7.35 23.74
CA SER A 392 14.43 -6.85 23.46
C SER A 392 15.17 -6.57 24.76
N PHE A 393 16.38 -7.14 24.86
CA PHE A 393 17.27 -6.93 26.00
C PHE A 393 17.54 -5.45 26.29
N LEU A 394 17.62 -4.60 25.26
CA LEU A 394 17.90 -3.17 25.44
C LEU A 394 16.67 -2.38 25.89
N ASP A 395 15.47 -2.85 25.54
CA ASP A 395 14.22 -2.17 25.82
C ASP A 395 13.57 -2.61 27.14
N ALA A 396 14.01 -3.71 27.74
CA ALA A 396 13.49 -4.22 29.01
C ALA A 396 13.41 -3.15 30.14
N PRO A 397 14.42 -2.27 30.35
CA PRO A 397 14.31 -1.20 31.36
C PRO A 397 13.23 -0.15 31.03
N ASN A 398 13.06 0.17 29.74
CA ASN A 398 12.02 1.07 29.26
C ASN A 398 10.64 0.43 29.42
N ASN A 399 10.52 -0.85 29.12
CA ASN A 399 9.28 -1.61 29.30
C ASN A 399 8.88 -1.69 30.79
N ALA A 400 9.84 -1.94 31.69
CA ALA A 400 9.61 -2.03 33.14
C ALA A 400 9.15 -0.70 33.77
N SER A 401 9.68 0.43 33.28
CA SER A 401 9.30 1.77 33.74
C SER A 401 8.04 2.33 33.07
N GLY A 402 7.69 1.83 31.87
CA GLY A 402 6.50 2.24 31.13
C GLY A 402 5.18 1.80 31.76
N THR A 403 4.06 2.26 31.20
CA THR A 403 2.70 1.92 31.64
C THR A 403 2.03 0.86 30.78
N ASP A 404 2.66 0.46 29.67
CA ASP A 404 2.12 -0.52 28.73
C ASP A 404 2.35 -1.97 29.22
N TYR A 405 1.30 -2.57 29.78
CA TYR A 405 1.38 -3.95 30.26
C TYR A 405 1.50 -4.98 29.14
N GLY A 406 1.08 -4.67 27.91
CA GLY A 406 1.29 -5.59 26.78
C GLY A 406 2.78 -5.84 26.55
N LYS A 407 3.59 -4.77 26.55
CA LYS A 407 5.07 -4.87 26.41
C LYS A 407 5.72 -5.62 27.57
N LYS A 408 5.26 -5.38 28.79
CA LYS A 408 5.76 -6.09 29.98
C LYS A 408 5.47 -7.59 29.91
N ILE A 409 4.26 -7.95 29.50
CA ILE A 409 3.83 -9.34 29.42
C ILE A 409 4.64 -10.08 28.36
N VAL A 410 4.77 -9.54 27.14
CA VAL A 410 5.49 -10.25 26.07
C VAL A 410 6.98 -10.47 26.41
N GLU A 411 7.66 -9.48 27.01
CA GLU A 411 9.05 -9.64 27.47
C GLU A 411 9.14 -10.68 28.59
N TYR A 412 8.31 -10.54 29.63
CA TYR A 412 8.29 -11.46 30.76
C TYR A 412 8.04 -12.92 30.33
N CYS A 413 7.13 -13.13 29.37
CA CYS A 413 6.78 -14.48 28.91
C CYS A 413 7.94 -15.16 28.18
N ASP A 414 8.73 -14.43 27.38
CA ASP A 414 9.91 -15.00 26.72
C ASP A 414 10.99 -15.42 27.74
N ASP A 415 11.17 -14.62 28.79
CA ASP A 415 12.08 -14.93 29.91
C ASP A 415 11.57 -16.03 30.85
N ARG A 416 10.34 -16.53 30.68
CA ARG A 416 9.80 -17.67 31.42
C ARG A 416 9.95 -18.99 30.70
N VAL A 417 10.47 -19.00 29.47
CA VAL A 417 10.55 -20.20 28.63
C VAL A 417 12.00 -20.47 28.22
N ASP A 418 12.46 -21.68 28.48
CA ASP A 418 13.68 -22.22 27.92
C ASP A 418 13.35 -23.30 26.85
N PRO A 419 14.35 -23.87 26.14
CA PRO A 419 14.11 -24.89 25.13
C PRO A 419 13.35 -26.12 25.63
N PHE A 420 13.43 -26.43 26.93
CA PHE A 420 12.87 -27.63 27.53
C PHE A 420 11.51 -27.38 28.19
N GLY A 421 11.20 -26.15 28.59
CA GLY A 421 9.87 -25.81 29.10
C GLY A 421 9.79 -24.47 29.81
N ILE A 422 8.75 -24.34 30.62
CA ILE A 422 8.55 -23.18 31.49
C ILE A 422 9.41 -23.33 32.73
N VAL A 423 10.17 -22.28 33.04
CA VAL A 423 11.09 -22.20 34.17
C VAL A 423 10.84 -20.92 34.96
N SER A 424 11.38 -20.82 36.17
CA SER A 424 11.41 -19.54 36.90
C SER A 424 12.40 -18.55 36.27
N LEU A 425 12.22 -17.25 36.51
CA LEU A 425 13.16 -16.22 36.03
C LEU A 425 14.60 -16.50 36.50
N GLU A 426 14.80 -16.90 37.74
CA GLU A 426 16.15 -17.17 38.26
C GLU A 426 16.82 -18.37 37.57
N GLN A 427 16.04 -19.41 37.26
CA GLN A 427 16.54 -20.53 36.46
C GLN A 427 16.89 -20.07 35.04
N ARG A 428 16.04 -19.23 34.43
CA ARG A 428 16.30 -18.67 33.09
C ARG A 428 17.57 -17.81 33.08
N PHE A 429 17.75 -16.91 34.03
CA PHE A 429 18.93 -16.06 34.10
C PHE A 429 20.21 -16.88 34.31
N LEU A 430 20.17 -17.93 35.11
CA LEU A 430 21.29 -18.84 35.29
C LEU A 430 21.65 -19.57 33.98
N ASP A 431 20.64 -20.02 33.25
CA ASP A 431 20.79 -20.64 31.93
C ASP A 431 21.38 -19.67 30.90
N LEU A 432 20.83 -18.46 30.78
CA LEU A 432 21.33 -17.41 29.88
C LEU A 432 22.78 -17.03 30.20
N LYS A 433 23.14 -16.92 31.48
CA LYS A 433 24.53 -16.69 31.93
C LYS A 433 25.48 -17.78 31.43
N LYS A 434 25.05 -19.06 31.49
CA LYS A 434 25.85 -20.18 31.00
C LYS A 434 25.99 -20.16 29.47
N ARG A 435 24.88 -20.00 28.74
CA ARG A 435 24.87 -20.02 27.26
C ARG A 435 25.64 -18.87 26.66
N TYR A 436 25.58 -17.68 27.25
CA TYR A 436 26.22 -16.46 26.74
C TYR A 436 27.44 -16.02 27.55
N ALA A 437 28.07 -16.94 28.29
CA ALA A 437 29.30 -16.67 29.04
C ALA A 437 30.41 -16.07 28.17
N HIS A 438 30.44 -16.43 26.88
CA HIS A 438 31.43 -16.00 25.89
C HIS A 438 31.10 -14.67 25.17
N ARG A 439 29.92 -14.06 25.40
CA ARG A 439 29.56 -12.78 24.79
C ARG A 439 30.05 -11.61 25.64
N ASP A 440 30.76 -10.68 25.01
CA ASP A 440 31.23 -9.41 25.56
C ASP A 440 30.04 -8.46 25.85
N ARG A 441 29.36 -8.67 26.98
CA ARG A 441 28.43 -7.71 27.56
C ARG A 441 28.86 -7.42 28.98
N SER A 442 28.78 -6.15 29.37
CA SER A 442 29.18 -5.76 30.72
C SER A 442 28.26 -6.44 31.75
N THR A 443 28.82 -6.83 32.90
CA THR A 443 28.04 -7.37 34.03
C THR A 443 26.89 -6.42 34.41
N SER A 444 27.13 -5.11 34.32
CA SER A 444 26.17 -4.05 34.58
C SER A 444 24.93 -4.09 33.66
N GLU A 445 25.11 -4.30 32.35
CA GLU A 445 23.99 -4.39 31.40
C GLU A 445 23.11 -5.61 31.67
N ARG A 446 23.71 -6.76 32.03
CA ARG A 446 22.96 -7.97 32.40
C ARG A 446 22.18 -7.78 33.68
N GLU A 447 22.80 -7.20 34.71
CA GLU A 447 22.10 -6.89 35.96
C GLU A 447 20.94 -5.91 35.74
N THR A 448 21.13 -4.91 34.89
CA THR A 448 20.09 -3.94 34.53
C THR A 448 18.89 -4.64 33.88
N PHE A 449 19.15 -5.53 32.92
CA PHE A 449 18.13 -6.35 32.27
C PHE A 449 17.39 -7.25 33.28
N GLU A 450 18.12 -8.06 34.05
CA GLU A 450 17.51 -8.98 35.02
C GLU A 450 16.66 -8.25 36.06
N ASN A 451 17.12 -7.07 36.53
CA ASN A 451 16.36 -6.24 37.46
C ASN A 451 15.08 -5.68 36.82
N ALA A 452 15.13 -5.26 35.56
CA ALA A 452 13.96 -4.80 34.82
C ALA A 452 12.92 -5.91 34.67
N VAL A 453 13.33 -7.13 34.33
CA VAL A 453 12.42 -8.28 34.17
C VAL A 453 11.83 -8.71 35.51
N ARG A 454 12.62 -8.75 36.59
CA ARG A 454 12.10 -8.98 37.97
C ARG A 454 11.10 -7.90 38.39
N GLN A 455 11.33 -6.65 37.99
CA GLN A 455 10.39 -5.57 38.24
C GLN A 455 9.09 -5.76 37.45
N MET A 456 9.16 -6.17 36.19
CA MET A 456 7.99 -6.51 35.37
C MET A 456 7.18 -7.64 35.99
N GLU A 457 7.82 -8.71 36.46
CA GLU A 457 7.14 -9.80 37.19
C GLU A 457 6.35 -9.25 38.38
N LYS A 458 7.00 -8.49 39.28
CA LYS A 458 6.33 -7.89 40.45
C LYS A 458 5.14 -7.03 40.05
N GLN A 459 5.27 -6.23 38.99
CA GLN A 459 4.20 -5.35 38.51
C GLN A 459 3.03 -6.12 37.90
N ILE A 460 3.30 -7.14 37.08
CA ILE A 460 2.29 -8.00 36.45
C ILE A 460 1.52 -8.74 37.53
N PHE A 461 2.21 -9.46 38.42
CA PHE A 461 1.55 -10.32 39.41
C PHE A 461 0.95 -9.56 40.59
N ALA A 462 1.29 -8.29 40.80
CA ALA A 462 0.52 -7.41 41.68
C ALA A 462 -0.89 -7.12 41.15
N LYS A 463 -1.17 -7.42 39.87
CA LYS A 463 -2.46 -7.23 39.19
C LYS A 463 -3.08 -8.55 38.72
N CYS A 464 -2.45 -9.69 38.96
CA CYS A 464 -2.95 -11.01 38.56
C CYS A 464 -3.57 -11.76 39.75
N LYS A 465 -4.55 -12.62 39.44
CA LYS A 465 -5.15 -13.56 40.42
C LYS A 465 -4.30 -14.79 40.69
N ILE A 466 -3.38 -15.10 39.77
CA ILE A 466 -2.41 -16.19 39.87
C ILE A 466 -1.06 -15.64 40.34
N LYS A 467 -0.14 -16.53 40.72
CA LYS A 467 1.26 -16.23 41.07
C LYS A 467 2.22 -16.80 40.01
N PRO A 468 3.48 -16.33 39.95
CA PRO A 468 4.47 -16.86 39.01
C PRO A 468 4.64 -18.39 39.09
N GLU A 469 4.53 -18.96 40.29
CA GLU A 469 4.69 -20.40 40.57
C GLU A 469 3.53 -21.24 40.06
N ASP A 470 2.35 -20.63 39.87
CA ASP A 470 1.18 -21.31 39.31
C ASP A 470 1.34 -21.55 37.80
N ILE A 471 2.33 -20.94 37.15
CA ILE A 471 2.61 -21.10 35.71
C ILE A 471 3.73 -22.12 35.51
N ASN A 472 3.36 -23.30 35.01
CA ASN A 472 4.27 -24.41 34.73
C ASN A 472 3.81 -25.22 33.49
N ASN A 473 4.62 -26.20 33.07
CA ASN A 473 4.34 -27.01 31.87
C ASN A 473 2.98 -27.72 31.90
N GLU A 474 2.50 -28.16 33.07
CA GLU A 474 1.21 -28.85 33.19
C GLU A 474 0.05 -27.87 32.97
N THR A 475 0.14 -26.68 33.57
CA THR A 475 -0.91 -25.66 33.49
C THR A 475 -1.09 -25.05 32.10
N VAL A 476 -0.05 -25.05 31.26
CA VAL A 476 -0.14 -24.52 29.89
C VAL A 476 -0.46 -25.58 28.85
N ALA A 477 -0.43 -26.87 29.18
CA ALA A 477 -0.48 -27.95 28.20
C ALA A 477 -1.77 -27.94 27.34
N SER A 478 -2.93 -27.65 27.96
CA SER A 478 -4.19 -27.51 27.24
C SER A 478 -4.19 -26.28 26.32
N ILE A 479 -3.64 -25.17 26.80
CA ILE A 479 -3.58 -23.89 26.06
C ILE A 479 -2.68 -24.01 24.84
N ILE A 480 -1.54 -24.71 24.95
CA ILE A 480 -0.67 -25.01 23.80
C ILE A 480 -1.47 -25.72 22.70
N SER A 481 -2.30 -26.69 23.08
CA SER A 481 -3.12 -27.45 22.12
C SER A 481 -4.15 -26.57 21.41
N GLU A 482 -4.75 -25.61 22.12
CA GLU A 482 -5.68 -24.63 21.55
C GLU A 482 -4.95 -23.65 20.61
N LEU A 483 -3.78 -23.16 21.03
CA LEU A 483 -3.03 -22.13 20.30
C LEU A 483 -2.46 -22.60 18.97
N ARG A 484 -2.26 -23.91 18.75
CA ARG A 484 -1.88 -24.44 17.42
C ARG A 484 -2.90 -24.07 16.34
N ASN A 485 -4.18 -24.01 16.71
CA ASN A 485 -5.29 -23.67 15.84
C ASN A 485 -5.70 -22.20 15.94
N PHE A 486 -4.95 -21.38 16.68
CA PHE A 486 -5.24 -19.95 16.82
C PHE A 486 -5.21 -19.27 15.44
N VAL A 487 -6.25 -18.51 15.13
CA VAL A 487 -6.38 -17.82 13.85
C VAL A 487 -5.90 -16.40 14.01
N ILE A 488 -4.80 -16.06 13.34
CA ILE A 488 -4.27 -14.69 13.28
C ILE A 488 -5.07 -13.95 12.22
N LYS A 489 -5.78 -12.90 12.65
CA LYS A 489 -6.74 -12.15 11.84
C LYS A 489 -6.17 -10.90 11.21
#